data_AF-A0A535DLW2-F1
#
_entry.id   AF-A0A535DLW2-F1
#
_cell.length_a   1.000
_cell.length_b   1.000
_cell.length_c   1.000
_cell.angle_alpha   90.00
_cell.angle_beta   90.00
_cell.angle_gamma   90.00
#
_symmetry.space_group_name_H-M   'P 1'
#
loop_
_entity.id
_entity.type
_entity.pdbx_description
1 polymer ?
#
loop_
_entity_poly.entity_id
_entity_poly.type
_entity_poly.pdbx_seq_one_letter_code
_entity_poly.pdbx_strand_id
1 'polypeptide(L)'
;PDCKYIKRDAAQTEPKPTGEKCPQCGEGQLVERTGRYGPFLACSRYPECKYRANIGKDGKVREGPKVLDEPCPICGKPMVERRGRYGPFKSCSDYPKCPGPKGVKKAEKAEV
;
A
#
# COMPACT_ATOMS: atom_id res chain seq x y z
N PRO A 1 -24.12 34.50 10.18
CA PRO A 1 -24.33 33.62 11.35
C PRO A 1 -23.12 32.69 11.56
N ASP A 2 -22.31 33.01 12.58
CA ASP A 2 -21.11 32.28 12.99
C ASP A 2 -21.52 31.03 13.79
N CYS A 3 -21.39 29.84 13.19
CA CYS A 3 -21.79 28.59 13.83
C CYS A 3 -20.70 28.13 14.82
N LYS A 4 -20.93 28.37 16.12
CA LYS A 4 -20.00 28.11 17.24
C LYS A 4 -20.09 26.72 17.87
N TYR A 5 -20.61 25.72 17.17
CA TYR A 5 -20.81 24.40 17.79
C TYR A 5 -20.54 23.23 16.85
N ILE A 6 -19.26 23.02 16.56
CA ILE A 6 -18.77 21.73 16.07
C ILE A 6 -18.31 20.95 17.31
N LYS A 7 -19.22 20.20 17.93
CA LYS A 7 -18.80 19.14 18.85
C LYS A 7 -18.24 18.00 18.00
N ARG A 8 -16.91 17.91 17.94
CA ARG A 8 -16.25 16.65 17.54
C ARG A 8 -16.30 15.75 18.76
N ASP A 9 -17.33 14.93 18.85
CA ASP A 9 -17.32 13.77 19.73
C ASP A 9 -16.11 12.92 19.34
N ALA A 10 -15.04 13.04 20.11
CA ALA A 10 -13.83 12.25 20.02
C ALA A 10 -14.16 10.84 20.54
N ALA A 11 -15.10 10.16 19.89
CA ALA A 11 -15.42 8.76 20.10
C ALA A 11 -14.23 7.93 19.60
N GLN A 12 -13.21 7.94 20.45
CA GLN A 12 -12.26 6.90 20.77
C GLN A 12 -12.46 5.64 19.93
N THR A 13 -11.84 5.60 18.75
CA THR A 13 -11.49 4.33 18.15
C THR A 13 -10.22 3.91 18.88
N GLU A 14 -10.39 3.22 20.00
CA GLU A 14 -9.26 2.65 20.75
C GLU A 14 -8.43 1.82 19.76
N PRO A 15 -7.15 2.14 19.55
CA PRO A 15 -6.33 1.46 18.57
C PRO A 15 -6.11 0.05 19.05
N LYS A 16 -6.89 -0.92 18.56
CA LYS A 16 -6.70 -2.32 18.89
C LYS A 16 -5.32 -2.75 18.41
N PRO A 17 -4.37 -3.06 19.31
CA PRO A 17 -3.10 -3.61 18.90
C PRO A 17 -3.37 -4.99 18.31
N THR A 18 -2.88 -5.25 17.11
CA THR A 18 -3.02 -6.56 16.46
C THR A 18 -2.07 -7.59 17.09
N GLY A 19 -1.15 -7.14 17.94
CA GLY A 19 -0.10 -7.97 18.56
C GLY A 19 1.01 -8.37 17.59
N GLU A 20 0.86 -8.08 16.29
CA GLU A 20 1.85 -8.38 15.27
C GLU A 20 3.00 -7.36 15.27
N LYS A 21 4.24 -7.86 15.15
CA LYS A 21 5.42 -7.02 14.99
C LYS A 21 5.43 -6.41 13.58
N CYS A 22 5.88 -5.17 13.48
CA CYS A 22 6.00 -4.48 12.21
C CYS A 22 7.13 -5.11 11.37
N PRO A 23 6.86 -5.58 10.13
CA PRO A 23 7.89 -6.20 9.29
C PRO A 23 8.94 -5.21 8.78
N GLN A 24 8.66 -3.90 8.85
CA GLN A 24 9.58 -2.87 8.37
C GLN A 24 10.62 -2.45 9.43
N CYS A 25 10.25 -2.45 10.72
CA CYS A 25 11.15 -2.03 11.80
C CYS A 25 11.49 -3.12 12.82
N GLY A 26 10.77 -4.24 12.83
CA GLY A 26 11.01 -5.38 13.75
C GLY A 26 10.68 -5.12 15.23
N GLU A 27 10.69 -3.85 15.66
CA GLU A 27 10.54 -3.44 17.06
C GLU A 27 9.13 -2.89 17.37
N GLY A 28 8.53 -2.17 16.42
CA GLY A 28 7.21 -1.56 16.60
C GLY A 28 6.08 -2.57 16.47
N GLN A 29 4.98 -2.37 17.18
CA GLN A 29 3.75 -3.16 17.05
C GLN A 29 2.81 -2.55 16.00
N LEU A 30 2.06 -3.41 15.30
CA LEU A 30 0.97 -3.02 14.42
C LEU A 30 -0.27 -2.69 15.24
N VAL A 31 -0.79 -1.48 15.01
CA VAL A 31 -2.02 -0.96 15.63
C VAL A 31 -3.06 -0.72 14.56
N GLU A 32 -4.28 -1.20 14.80
CA GLU A 32 -5.42 -0.93 13.94
C GLU A 32 -5.91 0.51 14.14
N ARG A 33 -6.04 1.25 13.04
CA ARG A 33 -6.54 2.62 13.00
C ARG A 33 -7.58 2.74 11.91
N THR A 34 -8.59 3.57 12.11
CA THR A 34 -9.64 3.81 11.12
C THR A 34 -9.37 5.12 10.38
N GLY A 35 -9.28 5.06 9.05
CA GLY A 35 -9.06 6.23 8.18
C GLY A 35 -10.19 6.43 7.17
N ARG A 36 -10.04 7.42 6.28
CA ARG A 36 -11.02 7.73 5.21
C ARG A 36 -11.35 6.53 4.30
N TYR A 37 -10.38 5.63 4.11
CA TYR A 37 -10.50 4.47 3.22
C TYR A 37 -10.86 3.16 3.95
N GLY A 38 -11.15 3.22 5.25
CA GLY A 38 -11.43 2.05 6.09
C GLY A 38 -10.36 1.81 7.17
N PRO A 39 -10.47 0.69 7.92
CA PRO A 39 -9.47 0.31 8.91
C PRO A 39 -8.15 -0.10 8.23
N PHE A 40 -7.04 0.29 8.84
CA PHE A 40 -5.68 0.02 8.39
C PHE A 40 -4.78 -0.24 9.60
N LEU A 41 -3.82 -1.13 9.43
CA LEU A 41 -2.74 -1.33 10.38
C LEU A 41 -1.66 -0.29 10.14
N ALA A 42 -1.18 0.34 11.21
CA ALA A 42 -0.07 1.27 11.19
C ALA A 42 0.97 0.83 12.23
N CYS A 43 2.24 1.15 11.99
CA CYS A 43 3.24 0.97 13.04
C CYS A 43 3.03 1.97 14.18
N SER A 44 3.10 1.49 15.42
CA SER A 44 3.05 2.31 16.65
C SER A 44 4.17 3.35 16.71
N ARG A 45 5.35 3.06 16.14
CA ARG A 45 6.51 3.97 16.06
C ARG A 45 6.41 5.04 14.97
N TYR A 46 5.23 5.39 14.46
CA TYR A 46 5.09 6.52 13.55
C TYR A 46 5.46 7.82 14.29
N PRO A 47 6.31 8.73 13.76
CA PRO A 47 6.77 8.84 12.36
C PRO A 47 8.07 8.11 11.99
N GLU A 48 8.77 7.50 12.96
CA GLU A 48 10.03 6.76 12.71
C GLU A 48 9.82 5.59 11.73
N CYS A 49 8.70 4.89 11.87
CA CYS A 49 8.29 3.82 10.96
C CYS A 49 6.98 4.17 10.24
N LYS A 50 7.06 4.38 8.91
CA LYS A 50 5.91 4.73 8.04
C LYS A 50 5.16 3.52 7.49
N TYR A 51 5.38 2.34 8.06
CA TYR A 51 4.70 1.12 7.65
C TYR A 51 3.18 1.23 7.86
N ARG A 52 2.43 0.87 6.82
CA ARG A 52 0.97 0.81 6.82
C ARG A 52 0.49 -0.35 5.96
N ALA A 53 -0.50 -1.10 6.45
CA ALA A 53 -1.18 -2.15 5.71
C ALA A 53 -2.69 -1.91 5.76
N ASN A 54 -3.40 -2.01 4.65
CA ASN A 54 -4.84 -1.75 4.64
C ASN A 54 -5.60 -3.05 4.92
N ILE A 55 -6.71 -2.98 5.65
CA ILE A 55 -7.58 -4.14 5.85
C ILE A 55 -8.62 -4.14 4.72
N GLY A 56 -8.66 -5.23 3.96
CA GLY A 56 -9.65 -5.40 2.91
C GLY A 56 -11.07 -5.60 3.44
N LYS A 57 -12.08 -5.34 2.60
CA LYS A 57 -13.49 -5.67 2.92
C LYS A 57 -13.71 -7.14 3.27
N ASP A 58 -12.81 -8.01 2.81
CA ASP A 58 -12.79 -9.45 3.07
C ASP A 58 -12.08 -9.83 4.40
N GLY A 59 -11.79 -8.85 5.27
CA GLY A 59 -11.10 -9.07 6.56
C GLY A 59 -9.61 -9.42 6.46
N LYS A 60 -9.05 -9.55 5.25
CA LYS A 60 -7.64 -9.89 5.05
C LYS A 60 -6.76 -8.64 5.08
N VAL A 61 -5.66 -8.68 5.84
CA VAL A 61 -4.59 -7.67 5.83
C VAL A 61 -3.94 -7.67 4.45
N ARG A 62 -4.01 -6.53 3.77
CA ARG A 62 -3.41 -6.33 2.46
C ARG A 62 -2.13 -5.57 2.66
N GLU A 63 -1.05 -6.33 2.73
CA GLU A 63 0.29 -5.80 2.57
C GLU A 63 0.36 -5.03 1.24
N GLY A 64 1.19 -3.99 1.20
CA GLY A 64 1.35 -3.11 0.03
C GLY A 64 1.68 -3.89 -1.25
N PRO A 65 1.74 -3.20 -2.40
CA PRO A 65 2.02 -3.84 -3.68
C PRO A 65 3.27 -4.71 -3.58
N LYS A 66 3.09 -6.04 -3.67
CA LYS A 66 4.17 -7.01 -3.48
C LYS A 66 5.14 -6.86 -4.64
N VAL A 67 6.37 -6.45 -4.34
CA VAL A 67 7.46 -6.50 -5.31
C VAL A 67 7.77 -7.98 -5.51
N LEU A 68 7.60 -8.48 -6.72
CA LEU A 68 8.04 -9.81 -7.11
C LEU A 68 9.52 -9.75 -7.46
N ASP A 69 10.25 -10.79 -7.07
CA ASP A 69 11.66 -11.02 -7.44
C ASP A 69 11.86 -11.31 -8.94
N GLU A 70 10.77 -11.48 -9.70
CA GLU A 70 10.81 -11.67 -11.14
C GLU A 70 11.19 -10.34 -11.84
N PRO A 71 12.34 -10.27 -12.52
CA PRO A 71 12.72 -9.10 -13.28
C PRO A 71 11.81 -8.96 -14.50
N CYS A 72 11.50 -7.73 -14.86
CA CYS A 72 10.69 -7.47 -16.05
C CYS A 72 11.49 -7.81 -17.32
N PRO A 73 10.91 -8.54 -18.30
CA PRO A 73 11.59 -8.92 -19.53
C PRO A 73 11.88 -7.75 -20.50
N ILE A 74 11.41 -6.54 -20.19
CA ILE A 74 11.59 -5.32 -21.01
C ILE A 74 12.61 -4.39 -20.38
N CYS A 75 12.46 -4.10 -19.08
CA CYS A 75 13.23 -3.09 -18.36
C CYS A 75 14.30 -3.70 -17.42
N GLY A 76 14.27 -5.01 -17.15
CA GLY A 76 15.12 -5.67 -16.14
C GLY A 76 14.80 -5.33 -14.68
N LYS A 77 14.00 -4.28 -14.44
CA LYS A 77 13.58 -3.82 -13.10
C LYS A 77 12.58 -4.81 -12.46
N PRO A 78 12.46 -4.85 -11.12
CA PRO A 78 11.57 -5.78 -10.44
C PRO A 78 10.11 -5.55 -10.83
N MET A 79 9.36 -6.64 -10.98
CA MET A 79 7.91 -6.59 -11.21
C MET A 79 7.18 -6.36 -9.89
N VAL A 80 5.99 -5.74 -9.96
CA VAL A 80 5.17 -5.41 -8.80
C VAL A 80 3.74 -5.84 -9.07
N GLU A 81 3.15 -6.58 -8.13
CA GLU A 81 1.74 -6.94 -8.16
C GLU A 81 0.89 -5.75 -7.69
N ARG A 82 0.17 -5.15 -8.64
CA ARG A 82 -0.79 -4.08 -8.40
C ARG A 82 -2.19 -4.63 -8.54
N ARG A 83 -3.19 -3.94 -7.98
CA ARG A 83 -4.60 -4.27 -8.18
C ARG A 83 -5.28 -3.26 -9.09
N GLY A 84 -5.93 -3.77 -10.13
CA GLY A 84 -6.73 -2.98 -11.06
C GLY A 84 -8.20 -3.36 -11.00
N ARG A 85 -9.00 -2.79 -11.91
CA ARG A 85 -10.43 -3.09 -12.06
C ARG A 85 -10.70 -4.59 -12.28
N TYR A 86 -9.80 -5.29 -12.97
CA TYR A 86 -9.94 -6.68 -13.36
C TYR A 86 -9.22 -7.67 -12.41
N GLY A 87 -8.79 -7.21 -11.23
CA GLY A 87 -8.05 -8.02 -10.27
C GLY A 87 -6.55 -7.68 -10.20
N PRO A 88 -5.76 -8.50 -9.48
CA PRO A 88 -4.31 -8.31 -9.37
C PRO A 88 -3.61 -8.52 -10.72
N PHE A 89 -2.62 -7.69 -11.01
CA PHE A 89 -1.80 -7.75 -12.22
C PHE A 89 -0.35 -7.39 -11.91
N LYS A 90 0.57 -8.06 -12.60
CA LYS A 90 2.01 -7.76 -12.54
C LYS A 90 2.34 -6.56 -13.45
N SER A 91 3.13 -5.60 -12.95
CA SER A 91 3.57 -4.40 -13.68
C SER A 91 5.07 -4.10 -13.41
N CYS A 92 5.82 -3.51 -14.36
CA CYS A 92 7.20 -3.06 -14.06
C CYS A 92 7.13 -1.98 -12.97
N SER A 93 8.06 -2.00 -12.01
CA SER A 93 8.15 -0.98 -10.94
C SER A 93 8.17 0.45 -11.50
N ASP A 94 8.70 0.62 -12.72
CA ASP A 94 8.90 1.89 -13.40
C ASP A 94 7.68 2.38 -14.22
N TYR A 95 6.52 1.73 -14.13
CA TYR A 95 5.31 2.19 -14.80
C TYR A 95 4.96 3.62 -14.39
N PRO A 96 4.74 4.57 -15.32
CA PRO A 96 4.36 4.37 -16.73
C PRO A 96 5.51 4.31 -17.75
N LYS A 97 6.78 4.52 -17.34
CA LYS A 97 7.94 4.52 -18.25
C LYS A 97 8.18 3.15 -18.90
N CYS A 98 7.85 2.08 -18.18
CA CYS A 98 7.80 0.73 -18.73
C CYS A 98 6.40 0.14 -18.56
N PRO A 99 5.65 -0.10 -19.66
CA PRO A 99 4.29 -0.65 -19.58
C PRO A 99 4.24 -2.10 -19.06
N GLY A 100 5.40 -2.79 -19.02
CA GLY A 100 5.47 -4.18 -18.58
C GLY A 100 4.91 -5.15 -19.63
N PRO A 101 4.81 -6.46 -19.30
CA PRO A 101 4.55 -7.50 -20.29
C PRO A 101 3.09 -7.65 -20.77
N LYS A 102 2.14 -6.79 -20.38
CA LYS A 102 0.76 -6.87 -20.90
C LYS A 102 0.50 -5.80 -21.97
N GLY A 103 0.62 -6.21 -23.24
CA GLY A 103 0.21 -5.43 -24.42
C GLY A 103 1.35 -4.85 -25.25
N VAL A 104 2.27 -5.69 -25.73
CA VAL A 104 3.26 -5.29 -26.74
C VAL A 104 2.58 -4.74 -28.00
N LYS A 105 2.63 -3.42 -28.17
CA LYS A 105 2.93 -2.81 -29.48
C LYS A 105 4.23 -2.05 -29.31
N LYS A 106 5.29 -2.55 -29.95
CA LYS A 106 6.61 -1.92 -30.04
C LYS A 106 6.48 -0.46 -30.49
N ALA A 107 7.26 0.41 -29.87
CA ALA A 107 7.93 1.57 -30.49
C ALA A 107 8.97 2.03 -29.45
N GLU A 108 10.19 1.50 -29.52
CA GLU A 108 11.33 2.08 -30.26
C GLU A 108 12.21 2.91 -29.32
N LYS A 109 13.43 2.39 -29.12
CA LYS A 109 14.70 3.01 -28.72
C LYS A 109 14.72 4.04 -27.57
N ALA A 110 15.48 3.68 -26.55
CA ALA A 110 16.52 4.57 -26.03
C ALA A 110 17.66 3.69 -25.50
N GLU A 111 18.60 3.39 -26.40
CA GLU A 111 19.94 2.96 -26.07
C GLU A 111 20.76 4.20 -25.63
N VAL A 112 21.68 3.93 -24.69
CA VAL A 112 22.82 4.73 -24.17
C VAL A 112 22.55 5.92 -23.25
#